data_AF-A0A963ETK2-F1
#
_entry.id   AF-A0A963ETK2-F1
#
_cell.length_a   1.000
_cell.length_b   1.000
_cell.length_c   1.000
_cell.angle_alpha   90.00
_cell.angle_beta   90.00
_cell.angle_gamma   90.00
#
_symmetry.space_group_name_H-M   'P 1'
#
loop_
_entity.id
_entity.type
_entity.pdbx_description
1 polymer ?
#
loop_
_entity_poly.entity_id
_entity_poly.type
_entity_poly.pdbx_seq_one_letter_code
_entity_poly.pdbx_strand_id
1 'polypeptide(L)'
;VPLQYISAANMAEILQPVASPEAFVRVDNTRNLLMLAGTRAQLEGWLQIIATFDVDMLAGMSVGIFPLENSSVEEVNTALSALLASGGPEDEGGSWSQLLRVIPVARLNSILVVTPRAHYLDVVEKWIKRLDEAYYSEADMRLYVYPVQNTTAERLAKLLNSIYSGSMSQQATGSGDSGFSAGMGRGSGVAPGMSNETLGSSSSSGSMLSDSYQPSSNNSGDNRGGQISTVAIGAQGGGSLLGNVRVVADEENNALMIYSTGMQYRIIEKALEQLDTEATQVVIEASILEVTLTDKLRYGLEWTFSNDVGNQRTGTGLLTGAASAIPGIQVPGFSYAITNSVGDIKAVLNALSEDNLLNVISTPSITVLDNHDAYIHVGDQVPVVSGSTINDGGFATESVTYRDTGVQLNVRPSVNAGGLVTMQIEQSVTDVLPSTAGSDNPTFLERSIMTRVAVHSHQSVVLGGLIRENASNVESGVPFLHKLPVLGPLFGSVAKENRRTELLVIITPRAIYSEQDLREVSEEMRSQIRHMELIDMPAE
;
A
#
# COMPACT_ATOMS: atom_id res chain seq x y z
N VAL A 1 -56.83 19.89 64.43
CA VAL A 1 -56.29 18.53 64.63
C VAL A 1 -55.03 18.39 63.80
N PRO A 2 -53.87 18.14 64.40
CA PRO A 2 -52.66 17.79 63.66
C PRO A 2 -52.76 16.36 63.16
N LEU A 3 -52.43 16.15 61.88
CA LEU A 3 -52.36 14.84 61.25
C LEU A 3 -50.89 14.43 61.13
N GLN A 4 -50.56 13.16 61.41
CA GLN A 4 -49.18 12.68 61.46
C GLN A 4 -48.74 11.98 60.17
N TYR A 5 -49.61 11.18 59.57
CA TYR A 5 -49.26 10.27 58.48
C TYR A 5 -50.02 10.56 57.18
N ILE A 6 -51.29 10.98 57.26
CA ILE A 6 -52.07 11.40 56.10
C ILE A 6 -52.01 12.92 55.88
N SER A 7 -52.06 13.37 54.62
CA SER A 7 -52.14 14.81 54.32
C SER A 7 -53.51 15.38 54.69
N ALA A 8 -53.52 16.64 55.13
CA ALA A 8 -54.74 17.34 55.54
C ALA A 8 -55.74 17.48 54.38
N ALA A 9 -55.24 17.59 53.15
CA ALA A 9 -56.07 17.60 51.94
C ALA A 9 -56.77 16.25 51.71
N ASN A 10 -56.02 15.13 51.76
CA ASN A 10 -56.59 13.80 51.54
C ASN A 10 -57.56 13.40 52.67
N MET A 11 -57.25 13.78 53.92
CA MET A 11 -58.15 13.54 55.05
C MET A 11 -59.45 14.34 54.93
N ALA A 12 -59.39 15.56 54.39
CA ALA A 12 -60.58 16.37 54.13
C ALA A 12 -61.49 15.74 53.06
N GLU A 13 -60.92 15.17 51.99
CA GLU A 13 -61.67 14.42 50.97
C GLU A 13 -62.35 13.18 51.57
N ILE A 14 -61.68 12.45 52.46
CA ILE A 14 -62.26 11.27 53.14
C ILE A 14 -63.42 11.68 54.06
N LEU A 15 -63.33 12.84 54.72
CA LEU A 15 -64.39 13.34 55.62
C LEU A 15 -65.54 14.04 54.90
N GLN A 16 -65.35 14.47 53.66
CA GLN A 16 -66.33 15.22 52.87
C GLN A 16 -67.73 14.57 52.73
N PRO A 17 -67.88 13.23 52.63
CA PRO A 17 -69.19 12.58 52.54
C PRO A 17 -69.95 12.54 53.86
N VAL A 18 -69.23 12.66 54.99
CA VAL A 18 -69.77 12.46 56.35
C VAL A 18 -69.90 13.77 57.12
N ALA A 19 -69.09 14.77 56.77
CA ALA A 19 -69.14 16.11 57.34
C ALA A 19 -69.93 17.05 56.42
N SER A 20 -70.80 17.89 56.99
CA SER A 20 -71.47 18.94 56.20
C SER A 20 -70.43 19.93 55.66
N PRO A 21 -70.68 20.60 54.51
CA PRO A 21 -69.73 21.55 53.92
C PRO A 21 -69.29 22.68 54.86
N GLU A 22 -70.12 23.02 55.86
CA GLU A 22 -69.88 24.04 56.88
C GLU A 22 -68.97 23.57 58.03
N ALA A 23 -68.64 22.27 58.09
CA ALA A 23 -67.81 21.68 59.14
C ALA A 23 -66.31 22.00 58.99
N PHE A 24 -65.86 22.33 57.78
CA PHE A 24 -64.46 22.60 57.49
C PHE A 24 -64.18 24.10 57.56
N VAL A 25 -63.49 24.53 58.63
CA VAL A 25 -63.12 25.94 58.80
C VAL A 25 -61.92 26.30 57.94
N ARG A 26 -60.91 25.42 57.91
CA ARG A 26 -59.68 25.56 57.12
C ARG A 26 -58.92 24.23 57.05
N VAL A 27 -58.36 23.93 55.88
CA VAL A 27 -57.36 22.86 55.68
C VAL A 27 -56.01 23.54 55.43
N ASP A 28 -55.02 23.28 56.28
CA ASP A 28 -53.64 23.77 56.11
C ASP A 28 -52.72 22.59 55.82
N ASN A 29 -52.38 22.42 54.55
CA ASN A 29 -51.52 21.32 54.10
C ASN A 29 -50.04 21.54 54.46
N THR A 30 -49.61 22.79 54.72
CA THR A 30 -48.21 23.09 55.03
C THR A 30 -47.83 22.69 56.44
N ARG A 31 -48.76 22.87 57.39
CA ARG A 31 -48.61 22.46 58.79
C ARG A 31 -49.31 21.15 59.09
N ASN A 32 -49.93 20.54 58.07
CA ASN A 32 -50.76 19.36 58.16
C ASN A 32 -51.84 19.45 59.26
N LEU A 33 -52.55 20.57 59.29
CA LEU A 33 -53.58 20.88 60.29
C LEU A 33 -54.96 20.92 59.63
N LEU A 34 -55.90 20.19 60.23
CA LEU A 34 -57.32 20.24 59.88
C LEU A 34 -58.09 21.00 60.95
N MET A 35 -58.73 22.12 60.58
CA MET A 35 -59.58 22.90 61.48
C MET A 35 -61.06 22.56 61.22
N LEU A 36 -61.70 21.97 62.24
CA LEU A 36 -63.09 21.52 62.19
C LEU A 36 -63.95 22.35 63.14
N ALA A 37 -65.17 22.67 62.73
CA ALA A 37 -66.19 23.30 63.58
C ALA A 37 -67.49 22.49 63.52
N GLY A 38 -68.14 22.30 64.65
CA GLY A 38 -69.37 21.52 64.74
C GLY A 38 -69.83 21.34 66.18
N THR A 39 -70.90 20.57 66.37
CA THR A 39 -71.38 20.19 67.72
C THR A 39 -70.42 19.19 68.36
N ARG A 40 -70.41 19.12 69.71
CA ARG A 40 -69.50 18.22 70.46
C ARG A 40 -69.59 16.76 70.01
N ALA A 41 -70.81 16.26 69.75
CA ALA A 41 -71.03 14.90 69.28
C ALA A 41 -70.46 14.65 67.87
N GLN A 42 -70.49 15.66 66.98
CA GLN A 42 -69.93 15.56 65.62
C GLN A 42 -68.40 15.63 65.63
N LEU A 43 -67.80 16.52 66.43
CA LEU A 43 -66.35 16.62 66.55
C LEU A 43 -65.73 15.34 67.10
N GLU A 44 -66.39 14.68 68.07
CA GLU A 44 -65.95 13.40 68.62
C GLU A 44 -66.00 12.28 67.56
N GLY A 45 -67.07 12.23 66.77
CA GLY A 45 -67.19 11.29 65.65
C GLY A 45 -66.12 11.51 64.56
N TRP A 46 -65.88 12.76 64.15
CA TRP A 46 -64.84 13.05 63.15
C TRP A 46 -63.43 12.81 63.67
N LEU A 47 -63.16 13.10 64.95
CA LEU A 47 -61.87 12.76 65.58
C LEU A 47 -61.61 11.26 65.60
N GLN A 48 -62.64 10.44 65.84
CA GLN A 48 -62.53 8.99 65.80
C GLN A 48 -62.23 8.48 64.38
N ILE A 49 -62.86 9.07 63.36
CA ILE A 49 -62.58 8.76 61.96
C ILE A 49 -61.13 9.13 61.62
N ILE A 50 -60.69 10.33 61.98
CA ILE A 50 -59.31 10.78 61.77
C ILE A 50 -58.32 9.80 62.42
N ALA A 51 -58.54 9.41 63.68
CA ALA A 51 -57.68 8.46 64.38
C ALA A 51 -57.66 7.07 63.73
N THR A 52 -58.69 6.70 62.98
CA THR A 52 -58.76 5.41 62.27
C THR A 52 -58.03 5.44 60.93
N PHE A 53 -58.01 6.60 60.25
CA PHE A 53 -57.42 6.75 58.92
C PHE A 53 -56.00 7.34 58.91
N ASP A 54 -55.59 8.04 59.98
CA ASP A 54 -54.23 8.59 60.16
C ASP A 54 -53.26 7.50 60.66
N VAL A 55 -53.02 6.48 59.83
CA VAL A 55 -52.14 5.33 60.11
C VAL A 55 -50.88 5.42 59.26
N ASP A 56 -49.74 4.98 59.82
CA ASP A 56 -48.46 4.87 59.10
C ASP A 56 -48.55 3.87 57.94
N MET A 57 -48.68 4.39 56.72
CA MET A 57 -48.72 3.60 55.49
C MET A 57 -47.38 2.89 55.22
N LEU A 58 -46.25 3.38 55.74
CA LEU A 58 -44.93 2.76 55.53
C LEU A 58 -44.72 1.54 56.42
N ALA A 59 -45.31 1.51 57.61
CA ALA A 59 -45.23 0.35 58.52
C ALA A 59 -45.86 -0.92 57.92
N GLY A 60 -46.73 -0.78 56.91
CA GLY A 60 -47.35 -1.89 56.18
C GLY A 60 -46.74 -2.20 54.81
N MET A 61 -45.71 -1.46 54.38
CA MET A 61 -45.07 -1.67 53.07
C MET A 61 -43.83 -2.57 53.19
N SER A 62 -43.72 -3.54 52.29
CA SER A 62 -42.51 -4.35 52.09
C SER A 62 -41.65 -3.72 50.99
N VAL A 63 -40.34 -3.66 51.24
CA VAL A 63 -39.35 -3.07 50.33
C VAL A 63 -38.30 -4.13 49.98
N GLY A 64 -38.02 -4.30 48.69
CA GLY A 64 -36.94 -5.14 48.18
C GLY A 64 -35.99 -4.32 47.30
N ILE A 65 -34.69 -4.57 47.42
CA ILE A 65 -33.67 -4.03 46.53
C ILE A 65 -33.03 -5.18 45.74
N PHE A 66 -33.04 -5.05 44.42
CA PHE A 66 -32.55 -6.08 43.50
C PHE A 66 -31.40 -5.52 42.67
N PRO A 67 -30.13 -5.91 42.92
CA PRO A 67 -29.00 -5.53 42.07
C PRO A 67 -29.09 -6.26 40.72
N LEU A 68 -28.67 -5.59 39.64
CA LEU A 68 -28.58 -6.14 38.29
C LEU A 68 -27.11 -6.37 37.93
N GLU A 69 -26.80 -7.54 37.34
CA GLU A 69 -25.44 -7.96 36.99
C GLU A 69 -25.12 -7.75 35.50
N ASN A 70 -26.04 -8.05 34.59
CA ASN A 70 -25.76 -8.07 33.15
C ASN A 70 -26.46 -6.94 32.37
N SER A 71 -27.56 -6.43 32.90
CA SER A 71 -28.42 -5.45 32.24
C SER A 71 -28.38 -4.07 32.91
N SER A 72 -28.70 -3.02 32.15
CA SER A 72 -28.79 -1.67 32.71
C SER A 72 -30.12 -1.44 33.42
N VAL A 73 -30.10 -0.70 34.53
CA VAL A 73 -31.32 -0.36 35.30
C VAL A 73 -32.37 0.34 34.44
N GLU A 74 -31.97 1.15 33.46
CA GLU A 74 -32.90 1.92 32.62
C GLU A 74 -33.68 1.01 31.65
N GLU A 75 -32.99 0.04 31.03
CA GLU A 75 -33.60 -0.97 30.15
C GLU A 75 -34.56 -1.86 30.93
N VAL A 76 -34.10 -2.38 32.08
CA VAL A 76 -34.93 -3.25 32.93
C VAL A 76 -36.13 -2.49 33.48
N ASN A 77 -35.97 -1.23 33.90
CA ASN A 77 -37.08 -0.40 34.38
C ASN A 77 -38.13 -0.14 33.28
N THR A 78 -37.70 0.09 32.04
CA THR A 78 -38.61 0.30 30.91
C THR A 78 -39.39 -0.97 30.60
N ALA A 79 -38.71 -2.12 30.53
CA ALA A 79 -39.33 -3.41 30.29
C ALA A 79 -40.27 -3.83 31.45
N LEU A 80 -39.83 -3.63 32.69
CA LEU A 80 -40.62 -3.94 33.89
C LEU A 80 -41.84 -3.03 34.02
N SER A 81 -41.72 -1.74 33.71
CA SER A 81 -42.85 -0.80 33.70
C SER A 81 -43.86 -1.14 32.61
N ALA A 82 -43.40 -1.57 31.43
CA ALA A 82 -44.27 -2.05 30.36
C ALA A 82 -45.02 -3.33 30.78
N LEU A 83 -44.34 -4.28 31.43
CA LEU A 83 -44.97 -5.47 31.98
C LEU A 83 -46.01 -5.11 33.06
N LEU A 84 -45.69 -4.19 33.95
CA LEU A 84 -46.56 -3.71 35.02
C LEU A 84 -47.79 -2.96 34.49
N ALA A 85 -47.66 -2.27 33.37
CA ALA A 85 -48.76 -1.62 32.68
C ALA A 85 -49.66 -2.60 31.90
N SER A 86 -49.11 -3.73 31.46
CA SER A 86 -49.79 -4.70 30.59
C SER A 86 -50.60 -5.79 31.32
N GLY A 87 -50.53 -5.85 32.65
CA GLY A 87 -51.24 -6.85 33.44
C GLY A 87 -51.75 -6.33 34.77
N GLY A 88 -52.69 -7.05 35.37
CA GLY A 88 -53.17 -6.90 36.74
C GLY A 88 -53.88 -8.20 37.13
N PRO A 89 -53.88 -8.62 38.41
CA PRO A 89 -54.71 -9.75 38.82
C PRO A 89 -56.18 -9.37 38.60
N GLU A 90 -56.89 -10.11 37.73
CA GLU A 90 -58.31 -9.86 37.42
C GLU A 90 -59.21 -10.03 38.66
N ASP A 91 -58.76 -10.79 39.66
CA ASP A 91 -59.52 -11.13 40.87
C ASP A 91 -59.65 -10.00 41.91
N GLU A 92 -58.90 -8.89 41.80
CA GLU A 92 -58.89 -7.82 42.84
C GLU A 92 -59.06 -6.39 42.29
N GLY A 93 -59.38 -6.20 41.00
CA GLY A 93 -59.77 -4.88 40.46
C GLY A 93 -58.69 -3.78 40.51
N GLY A 94 -57.41 -4.15 40.68
CA GLY A 94 -56.29 -3.23 40.78
C GLY A 94 -55.25 -3.43 39.67
N SER A 95 -54.77 -2.34 39.09
CA SER A 95 -53.59 -2.37 38.22
C SER A 95 -52.33 -2.67 39.04
N TRP A 96 -51.40 -3.48 38.52
CA TRP A 96 -50.10 -3.72 39.18
C TRP A 96 -49.35 -2.41 39.47
N SER A 97 -49.59 -1.35 38.69
CA SER A 97 -49.02 -0.01 38.89
C SER A 97 -49.40 0.64 40.23
N GLN A 98 -50.53 0.25 40.83
CA GLN A 98 -50.99 0.76 42.12
C GLN A 98 -50.54 -0.12 43.29
N LEU A 99 -50.17 -1.37 43.01
CA LEU A 99 -49.72 -2.36 43.99
C LEU A 99 -48.20 -2.47 44.07
N LEU A 100 -47.49 -2.05 43.03
CA LEU A 100 -46.03 -2.08 42.96
C LEU A 100 -45.50 -0.74 42.49
N ARG A 101 -44.62 -0.15 43.29
CA ARG A 101 -43.86 1.03 42.93
C ARG A 101 -42.43 0.63 42.67
N VAL A 102 -42.00 0.80 41.41
CA VAL A 102 -40.64 0.52 40.96
C VAL A 102 -39.86 1.83 40.94
N ILE A 103 -38.68 1.85 41.55
CA ILE A 103 -37.79 3.02 41.58
C ILE A 103 -36.40 2.57 41.10
N PRO A 104 -35.92 3.08 39.96
CA PRO A 104 -34.56 2.80 39.50
C PRO A 104 -33.54 3.54 40.37
N VAL A 105 -32.52 2.84 40.87
CA VAL A 105 -31.39 3.42 41.60
C VAL A 105 -30.14 3.30 40.72
N ALA A 106 -29.98 4.23 39.77
CA ALA A 106 -28.94 4.19 38.75
C ALA A 106 -27.52 4.03 39.34
N ARG A 107 -27.24 4.70 40.47
CA ARG A 107 -25.91 4.63 41.11
C ARG A 107 -25.53 3.24 41.62
N LEU A 108 -26.51 2.42 42.01
CA LEU A 108 -26.26 1.08 42.56
C LEU A 108 -26.50 -0.02 41.52
N ASN A 109 -26.80 0.35 40.27
CA ASN A 109 -27.32 -0.55 39.25
C ASN A 109 -28.39 -1.52 39.81
N SER A 110 -29.31 -0.98 40.64
CA SER A 110 -30.33 -1.77 41.34
C SER A 110 -31.72 -1.18 41.17
N ILE A 111 -32.73 -2.05 41.23
CA ILE A 111 -34.14 -1.64 41.24
C ILE A 111 -34.70 -1.81 42.66
N LEU A 112 -35.28 -0.73 43.19
CA LEU A 112 -36.01 -0.73 44.44
C LEU A 112 -37.50 -0.97 44.13
N VAL A 113 -38.08 -2.00 44.74
CA VAL A 113 -39.50 -2.36 44.59
C VAL A 113 -40.19 -2.17 45.93
N VAL A 114 -41.24 -1.37 45.96
CA VAL A 114 -42.07 -1.11 47.15
C VAL A 114 -43.48 -1.65 46.89
N THR A 115 -43.98 -2.49 47.78
CA THR A 115 -45.31 -3.10 47.66
C THR A 115 -45.99 -3.26 49.03
N PRO A 116 -47.31 -3.07 49.16
CA PRO A 116 -48.03 -3.31 50.41
C PRO A 116 -48.18 -4.81 50.75
N ARG A 117 -47.77 -5.72 49.86
CA ARG A 117 -47.90 -7.17 50.03
C ARG A 117 -46.59 -7.88 49.73
N ALA A 118 -46.00 -8.51 50.75
CA ALA A 118 -44.68 -9.13 50.66
C ALA A 118 -44.56 -10.20 49.56
N HIS A 119 -45.63 -10.99 49.30
CA HIS A 119 -45.57 -12.09 48.32
C HIS A 119 -45.38 -11.63 46.87
N TYR A 120 -45.61 -10.35 46.55
CA TYR A 120 -45.33 -9.82 45.21
C TYR A 120 -43.84 -9.57 44.97
N LEU A 121 -43.03 -9.43 46.03
CA LEU A 121 -41.58 -9.30 45.88
C LEU A 121 -40.96 -10.56 45.27
N ASP A 122 -41.41 -11.74 45.67
CA ASP A 122 -40.90 -13.03 45.13
C ASP A 122 -41.21 -13.21 43.64
N VAL A 123 -42.35 -12.67 43.18
CA VAL A 123 -42.76 -12.72 41.77
C VAL A 123 -41.88 -11.78 40.94
N VAL A 124 -41.68 -10.56 41.43
CA VAL A 124 -40.84 -9.56 40.76
C VAL A 124 -39.38 -9.97 40.77
N GLU A 125 -38.88 -10.60 41.82
CA GLU A 125 -37.52 -11.14 41.85
C GLU A 125 -37.30 -12.12 40.68
N LYS A 126 -38.26 -13.01 40.40
CA LYS A 126 -38.16 -13.94 39.26
C LYS A 126 -38.20 -13.23 37.92
N TRP A 127 -39.01 -12.18 37.79
CA TRP A 127 -39.04 -11.36 36.56
C TRP A 127 -37.74 -10.61 36.36
N ILE A 128 -37.21 -9.98 37.42
CA ILE A 128 -35.93 -9.29 37.38
C ILE A 128 -34.81 -10.26 37.04
N LYS A 129 -34.74 -11.44 37.69
CA LYS A 129 -33.75 -12.47 37.36
C LYS A 129 -33.82 -12.91 35.90
N ARG A 130 -35.02 -13.12 35.35
CA ARG A 130 -35.17 -13.48 33.92
C ARG A 130 -34.84 -12.35 32.97
N LEU A 131 -35.05 -11.10 33.37
CA LEU A 131 -34.79 -9.93 32.55
C LEU A 131 -33.30 -9.53 32.60
N ASP A 132 -32.63 -9.80 33.73
CA ASP A 132 -31.19 -9.65 33.93
C ASP A 132 -30.37 -10.84 33.41
N GLU A 133 -30.99 -12.00 33.24
CA GLU A 133 -30.45 -13.13 32.47
C GLU A 133 -30.56 -12.83 30.97
N ALA A 134 -29.88 -11.76 30.52
CA ALA A 134 -29.88 -11.38 29.12
C ALA A 134 -29.02 -12.38 28.32
N TYR A 135 -29.68 -13.30 27.63
CA TYR A 135 -29.09 -14.04 26.53
C TYR A 135 -28.76 -13.01 25.43
N TYR A 136 -27.47 -12.66 25.34
CA TYR A 136 -26.81 -12.05 24.19
C TYR A 136 -27.74 -11.81 22.99
N SER A 137 -28.39 -10.65 22.93
CA SER A 137 -29.28 -10.38 21.81
C SER A 137 -28.42 -10.24 20.56
N GLU A 138 -28.79 -10.88 19.45
CA GLU A 138 -28.07 -10.75 18.16
C GLU A 138 -28.06 -9.30 17.65
N ALA A 139 -28.89 -8.44 18.25
CA ALA A 139 -28.97 -7.01 18.03
C ALA A 139 -27.88 -6.19 18.76
N ASP A 140 -27.20 -6.76 19.76
CA ASP A 140 -26.19 -6.01 20.52
C ASP A 140 -24.91 -5.83 19.71
N MET A 141 -24.35 -4.62 19.77
CA MET A 141 -23.08 -4.29 19.13
C MET A 141 -21.92 -4.81 19.98
N ARG A 142 -20.97 -5.52 19.35
CA ARG A 142 -19.82 -6.11 20.03
C ARG A 142 -18.58 -5.98 19.17
N LEU A 143 -17.42 -6.04 19.82
CA LEU A 143 -16.13 -6.12 19.15
C LEU A 143 -15.82 -7.59 18.84
N TYR A 144 -15.67 -7.90 17.56
CA TYR A 144 -15.14 -9.17 17.07
C TYR A 144 -13.69 -8.97 16.60
N VAL A 145 -12.84 -9.96 16.85
CA VAL A 145 -11.45 -9.99 16.38
C VAL A 145 -11.34 -11.12 15.37
N TYR A 146 -10.96 -10.79 14.14
CA TYR A 146 -10.72 -11.75 13.07
C TYR A 146 -9.22 -11.76 12.73
N PRO A 147 -8.48 -12.85 13.01
CA PRO A 147 -7.07 -12.97 12.66
C PRO A 147 -6.90 -13.28 11.17
N VAL A 148 -6.25 -12.40 10.42
CA VAL A 148 -6.06 -12.56 8.97
C VAL A 148 -4.86 -13.48 8.71
N GLN A 149 -5.01 -14.48 7.85
CA GLN A 149 -4.00 -15.51 7.62
C GLN A 149 -3.18 -15.29 6.36
N ASN A 150 -3.82 -14.94 5.25
CA ASN A 150 -3.20 -14.96 3.91
C ASN A 150 -2.98 -13.56 3.33
N THR A 151 -3.80 -12.59 3.77
CA THR A 151 -3.75 -11.20 3.30
C THR A 151 -3.38 -10.23 4.43
N THR A 152 -3.32 -8.93 4.13
CA THR A 152 -3.06 -7.90 5.13
C THR A 152 -4.35 -7.31 5.69
N ALA A 153 -4.43 -7.20 7.02
CA ALA A 153 -5.57 -6.62 7.71
C ALA A 153 -5.83 -5.16 7.26
N GLU A 154 -4.78 -4.40 6.96
CA GLU A 154 -4.91 -3.03 6.44
C GLU A 154 -5.69 -2.98 5.12
N ARG A 155 -5.39 -3.88 4.18
CA ARG A 155 -6.07 -3.95 2.87
C ARG A 155 -7.53 -4.34 3.04
N LEU A 156 -7.81 -5.34 3.87
CA LEU A 156 -9.18 -5.79 4.13
C LEU A 156 -10.01 -4.73 4.86
N ALA A 157 -9.44 -4.01 5.84
CA ALA A 157 -10.13 -2.92 6.52
C ALA A 157 -10.49 -1.77 5.56
N LYS A 158 -9.58 -1.41 4.64
CA LYS A 158 -9.86 -0.40 3.59
C LYS A 158 -11.03 -0.84 2.70
N LEU A 159 -11.06 -2.11 2.29
CA LEU A 159 -12.13 -2.66 1.47
C LEU A 159 -13.47 -2.70 2.23
N LEU A 160 -13.49 -3.22 3.46
CA LEU A 160 -14.70 -3.28 4.28
C LEU A 160 -15.23 -1.89 4.62
N ASN A 161 -14.35 -0.95 4.97
CA ASN A 161 -14.75 0.44 5.20
C ASN A 161 -15.34 1.04 3.92
N SER A 162 -14.77 0.80 2.72
CA SER A 162 -15.35 1.30 1.47
C SER A 162 -16.78 0.81 1.20
N ILE A 163 -17.14 -0.39 1.68
CA ILE A 163 -18.46 -0.99 1.53
C ILE A 163 -19.44 -0.47 2.60
N TYR A 164 -19.02 -0.44 3.86
CA TYR A 164 -19.89 -0.14 5.01
C TYR A 164 -19.94 1.34 5.38
N SER A 165 -18.89 2.11 5.13
CA SER A 165 -18.85 3.55 5.39
C SER A 165 -19.49 4.35 4.26
N GLY A 166 -20.56 3.83 3.64
CA GLY A 166 -21.28 4.35 2.47
C GLY A 166 -21.68 5.83 2.58
N SER A 167 -20.69 6.69 2.45
CA SER A 167 -20.70 8.11 2.18
C SER A 167 -19.31 8.43 1.66
N MET A 168 -19.15 8.16 0.38
CA MET A 168 -18.20 8.83 -0.47
C MET A 168 -18.48 10.34 -0.35
N SER A 169 -17.83 11.01 0.60
CA SER A 169 -17.50 12.42 0.42
C SER A 169 -16.54 12.44 -0.77
N GLN A 170 -17.08 12.80 -1.91
CA GLN A 170 -16.40 13.05 -3.16
C GLN A 170 -15.33 14.13 -2.92
N GLN A 171 -14.13 13.71 -2.52
CA GLN A 171 -12.93 14.52 -2.61
C GLN A 171 -12.04 13.88 -3.67
N ALA A 172 -12.29 14.30 -4.91
CA ALA A 172 -11.36 14.12 -5.99
C ALA A 172 -10.04 14.79 -5.62
N THR A 173 -9.08 13.99 -5.17
CA THR A 173 -7.65 14.28 -5.32
C THR A 173 -7.08 13.20 -6.22
N GLY A 174 -7.47 13.29 -7.49
CA GLY A 174 -6.82 12.56 -8.57
C GLY A 174 -5.40 13.07 -8.72
N SER A 175 -4.46 12.29 -8.20
CA SER A 175 -3.05 12.37 -8.55
C SER A 175 -2.85 11.31 -9.63
N GLY A 176 -2.74 11.71 -10.88
CA GLY A 176 -2.60 10.77 -11.99
C GLY A 176 -2.84 11.42 -13.36
N ASP A 177 -1.78 12.02 -13.88
CA ASP A 177 -1.41 12.05 -15.30
C ASP A 177 -2.37 12.67 -16.33
N SER A 178 -2.00 13.88 -16.79
CA SER A 178 -2.30 14.34 -18.15
C SER A 178 -1.15 15.20 -18.64
N GLY A 179 -0.38 14.67 -19.58
CA GLY A 179 0.67 15.39 -20.29
C GLY A 179 0.17 16.56 -21.14
N PHE A 180 1.11 17.45 -21.42
CA PHE A 180 1.16 18.45 -22.49
C PHE A 180 0.17 19.63 -22.44
N SER A 181 0.60 20.73 -21.81
CA SER A 181 0.56 22.06 -22.43
C SER A 181 1.53 23.04 -21.74
N ALA A 182 2.14 23.89 -22.56
CA ALA A 182 3.27 24.77 -22.27
C ALA A 182 2.97 25.96 -21.34
N GLY A 183 4.01 26.47 -20.66
CA GLY A 183 3.97 27.81 -20.07
C GLY A 183 5.04 28.09 -19.01
N MET A 184 5.96 29.00 -19.32
CA MET A 184 7.05 29.49 -18.48
C MET A 184 6.65 29.93 -17.06
N GLY A 185 7.54 29.71 -16.06
CA GLY A 185 7.32 30.22 -14.70
C GLY A 185 8.46 30.05 -13.70
N ARG A 186 9.63 30.68 -13.98
CA ARG A 186 10.55 31.31 -13.01
C ARG A 186 10.71 30.67 -11.61
N GLY A 187 11.72 29.82 -11.46
CA GLY A 187 12.35 29.56 -10.16
C GLY A 187 13.18 30.78 -9.72
N SER A 188 12.71 31.49 -8.71
CA SER A 188 13.51 32.43 -7.93
C SER A 188 13.92 31.72 -6.63
N GLY A 189 15.02 30.99 -6.66
CA GLY A 189 15.68 30.51 -5.45
C GLY A 189 16.41 31.67 -4.78
N VAL A 190 16.07 31.96 -3.53
CA VAL A 190 16.89 32.84 -2.67
C VAL A 190 18.04 32.02 -2.08
N ALA A 191 19.21 32.66 -1.93
CA ALA A 191 20.41 32.03 -1.41
C ALA A 191 20.25 31.59 0.06
N PRO A 192 20.98 30.57 0.53
CA PRO A 192 20.91 30.08 1.90
C PRO A 192 21.24 31.19 2.91
N GLY A 193 20.33 31.44 3.87
CA GLY A 193 20.52 32.41 4.96
C GLY A 193 19.53 33.58 5.00
N MET A 194 18.58 33.66 4.06
CA MET A 194 17.48 34.63 4.12
C MET A 194 16.13 33.94 4.01
N SER A 195 15.17 34.31 4.87
CA SER A 195 13.79 33.82 4.83
C SER A 195 12.91 34.68 3.92
N ASN A 196 11.97 34.02 3.24
CA ASN A 196 11.07 34.67 2.29
C ASN A 196 9.96 35.43 3.04
N GLU A 197 10.01 36.76 3.02
CA GLU A 197 8.94 37.65 3.52
C GLU A 197 7.76 37.65 2.54
N THR A 198 6.60 37.19 3.00
CA THR A 198 5.36 37.16 2.21
C THR A 198 4.45 38.31 2.65
N LEU A 199 4.18 39.25 1.73
CA LEU A 199 3.17 40.28 1.96
C LEU A 199 1.76 39.67 1.93
N GLY A 200 1.19 39.44 3.11
CA GLY A 200 -0.22 39.06 3.29
C GLY A 200 -1.09 40.29 3.53
N SER A 201 -2.08 40.51 2.65
CA SER A 201 -3.12 41.53 2.82
C SER A 201 -4.04 41.17 3.99
N SER A 202 -4.14 42.07 4.97
CA SER A 202 -4.94 41.92 6.19
C SER A 202 -6.44 41.99 5.95
N SER A 203 -7.21 41.05 6.50
CA SER A 203 -8.61 41.26 6.86
C SER A 203 -8.95 40.64 8.22
N SER A 204 -9.64 41.45 9.02
CA SER A 204 -10.44 41.13 10.22
C SER A 204 -9.75 41.03 11.61
N SER A 205 -10.09 42.06 12.40
CA SER A 205 -10.57 42.03 13.79
C SER A 205 -9.59 41.70 14.92
N GLY A 206 -9.24 42.73 15.68
CA GLY A 206 -8.47 42.61 16.92
C GLY A 206 -9.30 42.25 18.14
N SER A 207 -8.66 41.60 19.11
CA SER A 207 -8.96 41.72 20.55
C SER A 207 -7.78 41.22 21.41
N MET A 208 -7.11 42.19 22.02
CA MET A 208 -6.47 42.29 23.35
C MET A 208 -6.04 41.04 24.14
N LEU A 209 -4.72 40.97 24.38
CA LEU A 209 -4.01 40.83 25.68
C LEU A 209 -4.46 39.76 26.70
N SER A 210 -3.61 38.74 26.91
CA SER A 210 -3.27 38.24 28.25
C SER A 210 -1.92 37.52 28.24
N ASP A 211 -1.02 38.05 29.06
CA ASP A 211 0.31 37.57 29.42
C ASP A 211 0.22 36.30 30.29
N SER A 212 0.99 35.26 29.97
CA SER A 212 1.50 34.30 30.96
C SER A 212 2.64 33.43 30.41
N TYR A 213 3.72 33.41 31.19
CA TYR A 213 4.91 32.57 31.06
C TYR A 213 4.61 31.06 31.14
N GLN A 214 5.17 30.27 30.22
CA GLN A 214 5.60 28.88 30.49
C GLN A 214 6.73 28.43 29.54
N PRO A 215 7.63 27.54 29.98
CA PRO A 215 8.94 27.36 29.37
C PRO A 215 8.91 26.46 28.14
N SER A 216 9.78 26.80 27.19
CA SER A 216 10.19 25.97 26.06
C SER A 216 10.88 24.70 26.55
N SER A 217 10.36 23.54 26.15
CA SER A 217 11.11 22.29 26.13
C SER A 217 11.21 21.84 24.67
N ASN A 218 12.42 22.00 24.12
CA ASN A 218 12.86 21.21 22.98
C ASN A 218 12.89 19.76 23.43
N ASN A 219 12.02 18.93 22.86
CA ASN A 219 12.23 17.50 22.82
C ASN A 219 12.06 17.02 21.38
N SER A 220 13.20 16.82 20.72
CA SER A 220 13.33 15.99 19.55
C SER A 220 13.05 14.55 19.99
N GLY A 221 11.89 14.04 19.58
CA GLY A 221 11.47 12.67 19.84
C GLY A 221 11.19 11.97 18.51
N ASP A 222 11.94 10.90 18.27
CA ASP A 222 11.74 9.90 17.24
C ASP A 222 10.27 9.48 17.10
N ASN A 223 9.72 9.64 15.89
CA ASN A 223 8.49 8.98 15.48
C ASN A 223 8.80 7.54 15.06
N ARG A 224 8.84 6.64 16.04
CA ARG A 224 8.55 5.22 15.86
C ARG A 224 7.49 4.84 16.89
N GLY A 225 6.23 4.91 16.46
CA GLY A 225 5.06 4.54 17.25
C GLY A 225 3.80 4.70 16.39
N GLY A 226 3.08 3.60 16.18
CA GLY A 226 1.97 3.45 15.25
C GLY A 226 0.95 4.58 15.27
N GLN A 227 0.71 5.16 14.10
CA GLN A 227 -0.32 6.16 13.88
C GLN A 227 -1.70 5.50 13.85
N ILE A 228 -2.39 5.51 14.99
CA ILE A 228 -3.84 5.29 15.02
C ILE A 228 -4.50 6.51 14.37
N SER A 229 -4.87 6.37 13.10
CA SER A 229 -5.68 7.37 12.38
C SER A 229 -7.11 7.38 12.94
N THR A 230 -7.39 8.21 13.94
CA THR A 230 -8.77 8.51 14.35
C THR A 230 -9.33 9.62 13.47
N VAL A 231 -10.11 9.26 12.45
CA VAL A 231 -10.97 10.20 11.74
C VAL A 231 -12.12 10.57 12.68
N ALA A 232 -12.12 11.81 13.17
CA ALA A 232 -13.22 12.41 13.91
C ALA A 232 -14.29 12.88 12.92
N ILE A 233 -15.48 12.29 12.97
CA ILE A 233 -16.65 12.75 12.21
C ILE A 233 -17.53 13.56 13.16
N GLY A 234 -17.64 14.86 12.87
CA GLY A 234 -18.58 15.76 13.51
C GLY A 234 -20.02 15.30 13.24
N ALA A 235 -20.81 15.27 14.30
CA ALA A 235 -22.22 14.91 14.26
C ALA A 235 -23.04 15.91 13.44
N GLN A 236 -23.66 15.45 12.36
CA GLN A 236 -24.95 15.99 11.92
C GLN A 236 -25.74 14.91 11.18
N GLY A 237 -26.96 14.67 11.67
CA GLY A 237 -27.79 13.53 11.34
C GLY A 237 -28.25 13.45 9.88
N GLY A 238 -28.27 12.21 9.40
CA GLY A 238 -28.95 11.76 8.17
C GLY A 238 -28.88 10.23 8.14
N GLY A 239 -30.02 9.55 8.27
CA GLY A 239 -30.09 8.12 8.54
C GLY A 239 -29.41 7.25 7.50
N SER A 240 -28.43 6.45 7.93
CA SER A 240 -28.00 5.24 7.23
C SER A 240 -28.64 4.04 7.92
N LEU A 241 -29.50 3.33 7.19
CA LEU A 241 -30.13 2.08 7.61
C LEU A 241 -29.15 0.88 7.53
N LEU A 242 -27.87 1.13 7.27
CA LEU A 242 -26.76 0.19 7.36
C LEU A 242 -25.93 0.55 8.60
N GLY A 243 -26.45 0.15 9.77
CA GLY A 243 -25.99 0.61 11.07
C GLY A 243 -24.52 0.34 11.36
N ASN A 244 -23.85 1.37 11.87
CA ASN A 244 -22.76 1.39 12.85
C ASN A 244 -21.66 0.30 12.81
N VAL A 245 -21.37 -0.33 11.66
CA VAL A 245 -20.21 -1.23 11.52
C VAL A 245 -18.95 -0.37 11.48
N ARG A 246 -18.04 -0.58 12.43
CA ARG A 246 -16.72 0.06 12.44
C ARG A 246 -15.64 -1.00 12.32
N VAL A 247 -14.79 -0.88 11.32
CA VAL A 247 -13.67 -1.81 11.08
C VAL A 247 -12.35 -1.06 11.26
N VAL A 248 -11.47 -1.62 12.07
CA VAL A 248 -10.11 -1.12 12.30
C VAL A 248 -9.14 -2.27 12.08
N ALA A 249 -8.04 -2.02 11.37
CA ALA A 249 -6.95 -2.98 11.25
C ALA A 249 -5.95 -2.77 12.38
N ASP A 250 -5.51 -3.87 12.98
CA ASP A 250 -4.31 -3.96 13.80
C ASP A 250 -3.17 -4.50 12.93
N GLU A 251 -2.26 -3.62 12.54
CA GLU A 251 -1.12 -3.95 11.66
C GLU A 251 -0.09 -4.83 12.37
N GLU A 252 0.13 -4.63 13.67
CA GLU A 252 1.13 -5.36 14.46
C GLU A 252 0.75 -6.84 14.62
N ASN A 253 -0.55 -7.11 14.81
CA ASN A 253 -1.06 -8.48 14.99
C ASN A 253 -1.72 -9.06 13.73
N ASN A 254 -1.69 -8.34 12.59
CA ASN A 254 -2.42 -8.65 11.35
C ASN A 254 -3.87 -9.12 11.60
N ALA A 255 -4.61 -8.36 12.39
CA ALA A 255 -5.97 -8.70 12.80
C ALA A 255 -6.97 -7.60 12.48
N LEU A 256 -8.20 -7.98 12.17
CA LEU A 256 -9.32 -7.07 11.96
C LEU A 256 -10.17 -6.99 13.22
N MET A 257 -10.31 -5.78 13.74
CA MET A 257 -11.20 -5.42 14.83
C MET A 257 -12.51 -4.87 14.26
N ILE A 258 -13.59 -5.63 14.40
CA ILE A 258 -14.89 -5.35 13.77
C ILE A 258 -15.92 -5.10 14.87
N TYR A 259 -16.38 -3.86 15.00
CA TYR A 259 -17.45 -3.49 15.91
C TYR A 259 -18.79 -3.52 15.16
N SER A 260 -19.62 -4.53 15.40
CA SER A 260 -20.89 -4.75 14.67
C SER A 260 -21.90 -5.59 15.47
N THR A 261 -23.11 -5.75 14.93
CA THR A 261 -24.10 -6.71 15.47
C THR A 261 -23.76 -8.14 15.05
N GLY A 262 -24.27 -9.14 15.78
CA GLY A 262 -23.97 -10.56 15.49
C GLY A 262 -24.39 -11.02 14.09
N MET A 263 -25.49 -10.49 13.57
CA MET A 263 -25.96 -10.79 12.21
C MET A 263 -25.05 -10.20 11.12
N GLN A 264 -24.55 -8.98 11.32
CA GLN A 264 -23.65 -8.33 10.37
C GLN A 264 -22.29 -9.00 10.36
N TYR A 265 -21.78 -9.39 11.54
CA TYR A 265 -20.52 -10.10 11.64
C TYR A 265 -20.51 -11.39 10.81
N ARG A 266 -21.56 -12.22 10.85
CA ARG A 266 -21.62 -13.46 10.04
C ARG A 266 -21.58 -13.22 8.53
N ILE A 267 -22.12 -12.09 8.06
CA ILE A 267 -22.04 -11.71 6.65
C ILE A 267 -20.60 -11.29 6.31
N ILE A 268 -19.98 -10.50 7.18
CA ILE A 268 -18.60 -10.05 7.02
C ILE A 268 -17.61 -11.22 7.09
N GLU A 269 -17.81 -12.15 8.04
CA GLU A 269 -17.00 -13.36 8.21
C GLU A 269 -16.99 -14.20 6.93
N LYS A 270 -18.16 -14.50 6.36
CA LYS A 270 -18.25 -15.23 5.08
C LYS A 270 -17.57 -14.50 3.92
N ALA A 271 -17.63 -13.16 3.90
CA ALA A 271 -16.91 -12.38 2.90
C ALA A 271 -15.39 -12.45 3.15
N LEU A 272 -14.95 -12.34 4.39
CA LEU A 272 -13.54 -12.43 4.78
C LEU A 272 -12.94 -13.80 4.43
N GLU A 273 -13.65 -14.90 4.66
CA GLU A 273 -13.21 -16.24 4.24
C GLU A 273 -12.95 -16.35 2.73
N GLN A 274 -13.72 -15.62 1.91
CA GLN A 274 -13.54 -15.61 0.46
C GLN A 274 -12.47 -14.64 -0.04
N LEU A 275 -12.13 -13.62 0.77
CA LEU A 275 -11.11 -12.62 0.44
C LEU A 275 -9.73 -13.00 0.98
N ASP A 276 -9.67 -13.71 2.11
CA ASP A 276 -8.45 -14.16 2.76
C ASP A 276 -7.94 -15.47 2.14
N THR A 277 -7.71 -15.44 0.83
CA THR A 277 -7.14 -16.56 0.07
C THR A 277 -5.62 -16.46 0.02
N GLU A 278 -4.94 -17.60 -0.09
CA GLU A 278 -3.49 -17.65 -0.29
C GLU A 278 -3.05 -16.80 -1.49
N ALA A 279 -2.02 -15.99 -1.29
CA ALA A 279 -1.51 -15.10 -2.33
C ALA A 279 -0.72 -15.91 -3.36
N THR A 280 -1.14 -15.85 -4.62
CA THR A 280 -0.39 -16.48 -5.70
C THR A 280 0.95 -15.78 -5.91
N GLN A 281 1.97 -16.55 -6.25
CA GLN A 281 3.30 -16.06 -6.60
C GLN A 281 3.56 -16.34 -8.07
N VAL A 282 4.42 -15.55 -8.68
CA VAL A 282 4.84 -15.72 -10.07
C VAL A 282 6.36 -15.72 -10.13
N VAL A 283 6.91 -16.79 -10.69
CA VAL A 283 8.30 -16.84 -11.11
C VAL A 283 8.37 -16.39 -12.56
N ILE A 284 9.27 -15.47 -12.83
CA ILE A 284 9.45 -14.87 -14.14
C ILE A 284 10.88 -15.14 -14.55
N GLU A 285 11.03 -15.86 -15.65
CA GLU A 285 12.31 -16.12 -16.29
C GLU A 285 12.35 -15.33 -17.59
N ALA A 286 13.36 -14.47 -17.74
CA ALA A 286 13.64 -13.84 -19.01
C ALA A 286 14.85 -14.54 -19.64
N SER A 287 14.83 -14.78 -20.95
CA SER A 287 15.96 -15.30 -21.71
C SER A 287 16.31 -14.30 -22.80
N ILE A 288 17.51 -13.75 -22.70
CA ILE A 288 18.07 -12.79 -23.65
C ILE A 288 19.12 -13.53 -24.46
N LEU A 289 18.91 -13.60 -25.76
CA LEU A 289 19.79 -14.26 -26.70
C LEU A 289 20.34 -13.19 -27.64
N GLU A 290 21.66 -13.00 -27.64
CA GLU A 290 22.33 -12.14 -28.61
C GLU A 290 23.37 -12.94 -29.39
N VAL A 291 23.25 -12.92 -30.71
CA VAL A 291 24.21 -13.51 -31.63
C VAL A 291 24.80 -12.40 -32.49
N THR A 292 26.12 -12.22 -32.42
CA THR A 292 26.85 -11.30 -33.30
C THR A 292 27.78 -12.09 -34.20
N LEU A 293 27.56 -11.97 -35.51
CA LEU A 293 28.42 -12.49 -36.57
C LEU A 293 29.17 -11.32 -37.21
N THR A 294 30.49 -11.43 -37.28
CA THR A 294 31.37 -10.47 -37.96
C THR A 294 32.22 -11.21 -38.98
N ASP A 295 32.09 -10.87 -40.26
CA ASP A 295 32.89 -11.36 -41.38
C ASP A 295 33.69 -10.19 -41.95
N LYS A 296 35.02 -10.28 -41.92
CA LYS A 296 35.91 -9.29 -42.52
C LYS A 296 36.79 -9.95 -43.56
N LEU A 297 36.73 -9.46 -44.78
CA LEU A 297 37.62 -9.84 -45.88
C LEU A 297 38.44 -8.63 -46.31
N ARG A 298 39.76 -8.72 -46.17
CA ARG A 298 40.71 -7.71 -46.64
C ARG A 298 41.68 -8.35 -47.61
N TYR A 299 41.82 -7.81 -48.81
CA TYR A 299 42.88 -8.22 -49.73
C TYR A 299 43.35 -7.06 -50.59
N GLY A 300 44.62 -7.08 -50.99
CA GLY A 300 45.19 -6.04 -51.84
C GLY A 300 46.65 -6.30 -52.17
N LEU A 301 47.11 -5.63 -53.23
CA LEU A 301 48.50 -5.67 -53.66
C LEU A 301 49.09 -4.26 -53.54
N GLU A 302 50.12 -4.14 -52.71
CA GLU A 302 50.83 -2.89 -52.50
C GLU A 302 52.13 -2.89 -53.28
N TRP A 303 52.46 -1.77 -53.91
CA TRP A 303 53.71 -1.62 -54.65
C TRP A 303 54.52 -0.49 -54.07
N THR A 304 55.79 -0.77 -53.79
CA THR A 304 56.78 0.26 -53.48
C THR A 304 57.90 0.21 -54.50
N PHE A 305 58.31 1.37 -54.96
CA PHE A 305 59.46 1.50 -55.83
C PHE A 305 60.37 2.61 -55.32
N SER A 306 61.66 2.37 -55.34
CA SER A 306 62.72 3.32 -55.01
C SER A 306 63.64 3.45 -56.20
N ASN A 307 63.84 4.68 -56.68
CA ASN A 307 64.74 4.96 -57.80
C ASN A 307 65.75 6.04 -57.37
N ASP A 308 67.00 5.90 -57.81
CA ASP A 308 68.00 6.97 -57.74
C ASP A 308 67.82 7.93 -58.93
N VAL A 309 67.67 9.22 -58.66
CA VAL A 309 67.40 10.27 -59.66
C VAL A 309 68.65 11.14 -59.93
N GLY A 310 69.85 10.60 -59.66
CA GLY A 310 71.12 11.31 -59.81
C GLY A 310 71.35 12.41 -58.75
N ASN A 311 72.60 12.85 -58.59
CA ASN A 311 73.02 13.86 -57.59
C ASN A 311 72.46 13.59 -56.17
N GLN A 312 72.65 12.38 -55.63
CA GLN A 312 72.27 12.00 -54.25
C GLN A 312 70.76 12.16 -53.94
N ARG A 313 69.89 12.15 -54.96
CA ARG A 313 68.43 12.24 -54.79
C ARG A 313 67.81 10.88 -55.01
N THR A 314 67.16 10.34 -53.99
CA THR A 314 66.37 9.11 -54.08
C THR A 314 64.89 9.45 -54.11
N GLY A 315 64.14 8.90 -55.07
CA GLY A 315 62.69 8.97 -55.11
C GLY A 315 62.07 7.66 -54.66
N THR A 316 61.14 7.70 -53.73
CA THR A 316 60.36 6.52 -53.30
C THR A 316 58.89 6.76 -53.60
N GLY A 317 58.29 5.88 -54.38
CA GLY A 317 56.85 5.87 -54.63
C GLY A 317 56.19 4.69 -53.91
N LEU A 318 54.98 4.94 -53.41
CA LEU A 318 54.12 3.96 -52.80
C LEU A 318 52.75 4.03 -53.50
N LEU A 319 52.32 2.91 -54.07
CA LEU A 319 50.98 2.74 -54.62
C LEU A 319 50.19 1.98 -53.55
N THR A 320 49.21 2.66 -52.95
CA THR A 320 48.36 2.24 -51.81
C THR A 320 49.00 2.39 -50.43
N GLY A 321 48.26 2.92 -49.46
CA GLY A 321 48.76 3.23 -48.13
C GLY A 321 48.09 2.41 -47.05
N ALA A 322 48.59 1.21 -46.75
CA ALA A 322 48.45 0.58 -45.44
C ALA A 322 49.40 -0.62 -45.26
N ALA A 323 50.69 -0.35 -44.98
CA ALA A 323 51.51 -0.99 -43.94
C ALA A 323 53.00 -0.98 -44.33
N SER A 324 53.75 -0.06 -43.69
CA SER A 324 55.17 -0.24 -43.39
C SER A 324 56.00 -0.80 -44.55
N ALA A 325 56.26 0.06 -45.53
CA ALA A 325 57.31 -0.18 -46.51
C ALA A 325 58.54 -0.74 -45.76
N ILE A 326 59.12 -1.87 -46.19
CA ILE A 326 60.49 -2.32 -45.81
C ILE A 326 60.51 -3.22 -44.53
N PRO A 327 61.54 -4.08 -44.33
CA PRO A 327 61.54 -5.27 -43.44
C PRO A 327 61.11 -5.05 -41.98
N GLY A 328 60.43 -6.05 -41.40
CA GLY A 328 59.76 -5.95 -40.08
C GLY A 328 58.23 -6.02 -40.15
N ILE A 329 57.67 -6.46 -41.28
CA ILE A 329 56.24 -6.51 -41.58
C ILE A 329 55.48 -7.29 -40.48
N GLN A 330 54.63 -6.58 -39.74
CA GLN A 330 53.60 -7.14 -38.86
C GLN A 330 52.26 -6.60 -39.33
N VAL A 331 51.61 -7.36 -40.21
CA VAL A 331 50.23 -7.15 -40.63
C VAL A 331 49.49 -8.44 -40.29
N PRO A 332 48.39 -8.40 -39.53
CA PRO A 332 47.63 -9.60 -39.23
C PRO A 332 47.08 -10.22 -40.52
N GLY A 333 47.35 -11.51 -40.76
CA GLY A 333 46.93 -12.25 -41.95
C GLY A 333 48.08 -12.81 -42.78
N PHE A 334 47.78 -13.14 -44.05
CA PHE A 334 48.76 -13.58 -45.03
C PHE A 334 49.41 -12.37 -45.70
N SER A 335 50.73 -12.25 -45.59
CA SER A 335 51.51 -11.23 -46.29
C SER A 335 52.66 -11.87 -47.07
N TYR A 336 52.76 -11.63 -48.37
CA TYR A 336 53.83 -12.15 -49.21
C TYR A 336 54.52 -11.01 -49.98
N ALA A 337 55.81 -10.83 -49.74
CA ALA A 337 56.60 -9.75 -50.33
C ALA A 337 57.56 -10.29 -51.40
N ILE A 338 57.52 -9.72 -52.60
CA ILE A 338 58.46 -9.97 -53.69
C ILE A 338 59.36 -8.75 -53.83
N THR A 339 60.69 -8.94 -53.80
CA THR A 339 61.68 -7.86 -53.95
C THR A 339 62.68 -8.18 -55.06
N ASN A 340 63.04 -7.20 -55.89
CA ASN A 340 64.11 -7.38 -56.88
C ASN A 340 65.51 -7.37 -56.21
N SER A 341 66.53 -7.99 -56.83
CA SER A 341 67.90 -8.14 -56.31
C SER A 341 68.64 -6.83 -56.03
N VAL A 342 68.17 -5.70 -56.59
CA VAL A 342 68.69 -4.34 -56.34
C VAL A 342 67.90 -3.62 -55.25
N GLY A 343 66.75 -4.16 -54.82
CA GLY A 343 65.88 -3.59 -53.79
C GLY A 343 64.90 -2.53 -54.28
N ASP A 344 64.97 -2.16 -55.56
CA ASP A 344 64.29 -0.99 -56.14
C ASP A 344 62.78 -1.15 -56.36
N ILE A 345 62.28 -2.38 -56.52
CA ILE A 345 60.83 -2.65 -56.67
C ILE A 345 60.47 -3.75 -55.69
N LYS A 346 59.43 -3.49 -54.89
CA LYS A 346 58.84 -4.46 -53.97
C LYS A 346 57.33 -4.48 -54.13
N ALA A 347 56.76 -5.67 -54.16
CA ALA A 347 55.32 -5.90 -54.19
C ALA A 347 54.92 -6.70 -52.96
N VAL A 348 53.86 -6.31 -52.27
CA VAL A 348 53.36 -7.00 -51.07
C VAL A 348 51.90 -7.37 -51.27
N LEU A 349 51.63 -8.68 -51.34
CA LEU A 349 50.27 -9.21 -51.34
C LEU A 349 49.81 -9.39 -49.90
N ASN A 350 48.75 -8.69 -49.51
CA ASN A 350 48.11 -8.84 -48.21
C ASN A 350 46.73 -9.47 -48.40
N ALA A 351 46.41 -10.49 -47.61
CA ALA A 351 45.11 -11.15 -47.60
C ALA A 351 44.75 -11.62 -46.18
N LEU A 352 43.54 -11.32 -45.73
CA LEU A 352 43.01 -11.71 -44.43
C LEU A 352 41.50 -11.94 -44.55
N SER A 353 41.04 -13.08 -44.03
CA SER A 353 39.64 -13.36 -43.76
C SER A 353 39.49 -13.60 -42.27
N GLU A 354 38.57 -12.91 -41.60
CA GLU A 354 38.29 -13.00 -40.18
C GLU A 354 36.79 -13.24 -39.98
N ASP A 355 36.44 -14.42 -39.47
CA ASP A 355 35.06 -14.78 -39.11
C ASP A 355 34.97 -14.91 -37.59
N ASN A 356 34.14 -14.09 -36.96
CA ASN A 356 33.90 -14.09 -35.52
C ASN A 356 32.42 -14.30 -35.20
N LEU A 357 32.11 -15.29 -34.37
CA LEU A 357 30.77 -15.57 -33.86
C LEU A 357 30.77 -15.43 -32.34
N LEU A 358 30.04 -14.44 -31.84
CA LEU A 358 29.80 -14.23 -30.43
C LEU A 358 28.35 -14.61 -30.11
N ASN A 359 28.15 -15.47 -29.10
CA ASN A 359 26.84 -15.82 -28.57
C ASN A 359 26.77 -15.44 -27.09
N VAL A 360 25.78 -14.64 -26.71
CA VAL A 360 25.53 -14.20 -25.35
C VAL A 360 24.15 -14.67 -24.93
N ILE A 361 24.07 -15.36 -23.81
CA ILE A 361 22.84 -15.87 -23.23
C ILE A 361 22.76 -15.36 -21.79
N SER A 362 21.72 -14.59 -21.48
CA SER A 362 21.46 -14.10 -20.13
C SER A 362 20.06 -14.51 -19.69
N THR A 363 19.97 -15.21 -18.56
CA THR A 363 18.71 -15.75 -18.04
C THR A 363 18.39 -15.24 -16.63
N PRO A 364 18.07 -13.95 -16.41
CA PRO A 364 17.65 -13.48 -15.10
C PRO A 364 16.28 -14.07 -14.73
N SER A 365 16.16 -14.51 -13.47
CA SER A 365 14.91 -15.04 -12.91
C SER A 365 14.56 -14.34 -11.61
N ILE A 366 13.28 -14.02 -11.40
CA ILE A 366 12.78 -13.40 -10.17
C ILE A 366 11.42 -13.99 -9.77
N THR A 367 11.20 -14.15 -8.46
CA THR A 367 9.90 -14.56 -7.89
C THR A 367 9.25 -13.37 -7.21
N VAL A 368 7.96 -13.17 -7.43
CA VAL A 368 7.20 -12.04 -6.85
C VAL A 368 5.76 -12.43 -6.57
N LEU A 369 5.15 -11.79 -5.57
CA LEU A 369 3.73 -11.94 -5.29
C LEU A 369 2.88 -11.29 -6.39
N ASP A 370 1.67 -11.81 -6.59
CA ASP A 370 0.71 -11.22 -7.51
C ASP A 370 0.44 -9.74 -7.21
N ASN A 371 0.39 -8.91 -8.26
CA ASN A 371 0.21 -7.45 -8.23
C ASN A 371 1.29 -6.63 -7.51
N HIS A 372 2.44 -7.22 -7.16
CA HIS A 372 3.58 -6.53 -6.57
C HIS A 372 4.70 -6.30 -7.59
N ASP A 373 5.46 -5.23 -7.41
CA ASP A 373 6.61 -4.90 -8.26
C ASP A 373 7.85 -5.67 -7.77
N ALA A 374 8.63 -6.18 -8.71
CA ALA A 374 9.87 -6.90 -8.47
C ALA A 374 11.01 -6.27 -9.28
N TYR A 375 12.18 -6.12 -8.67
CA TYR A 375 13.36 -5.55 -9.30
C TYR A 375 14.57 -6.46 -9.07
N ILE A 376 15.27 -6.80 -10.14
CA ILE A 376 16.58 -7.46 -10.11
C ILE A 376 17.55 -6.69 -11.00
N HIS A 377 18.75 -6.46 -10.48
CA HIS A 377 19.85 -5.86 -11.21
C HIS A 377 21.12 -6.66 -10.96
N VAL A 378 21.82 -7.01 -12.05
CA VAL A 378 23.04 -7.80 -12.02
C VAL A 378 24.06 -7.15 -12.95
N GLY A 379 25.13 -6.60 -12.37
CA GLY A 379 26.26 -6.06 -13.12
C GLY A 379 27.17 -5.21 -12.25
N ASP A 380 27.99 -4.38 -12.89
CA ASP A 380 29.06 -3.60 -12.25
C ASP A 380 28.76 -2.09 -12.27
N GLN A 381 29.23 -1.37 -11.26
CA GLN A 381 29.19 0.09 -11.24
C GLN A 381 30.47 0.67 -11.84
N VAL A 382 30.36 1.35 -12.98
CA VAL A 382 31.50 1.94 -13.69
C VAL A 382 31.61 3.42 -13.36
N PRO A 383 32.77 3.91 -12.89
CA PRO A 383 32.98 5.33 -12.64
C PRO A 383 33.07 6.11 -13.96
N VAL A 384 32.38 7.24 -14.03
CA VAL A 384 32.37 8.18 -15.16
C VAL A 384 32.75 9.57 -14.66
N VAL A 385 33.77 10.18 -15.27
CA VAL A 385 34.19 11.54 -14.94
C VAL A 385 33.16 12.51 -15.51
N SER A 386 32.41 13.17 -14.62
CA SER A 386 31.26 14.03 -14.92
C SER A 386 31.64 15.50 -15.14
N GLY A 387 32.87 15.88 -14.77
CA GLY A 387 33.45 17.19 -15.01
C GLY A 387 34.81 17.33 -14.33
N SER A 388 35.64 18.24 -14.85
CA SER A 388 36.91 18.62 -14.22
C SER A 388 36.88 20.11 -13.95
N THR A 389 37.05 20.50 -12.69
CA THR A 389 37.17 21.92 -12.30
C THR A 389 38.64 22.20 -12.02
N ILE A 390 39.21 23.18 -12.72
CA ILE A 390 40.57 23.64 -12.48
C ILE A 390 40.51 24.76 -11.44
N ASN A 391 41.09 24.54 -10.27
CA ASN A 391 41.21 25.56 -9.24
C ASN A 391 42.28 26.60 -9.65
N ASP A 392 42.20 27.81 -9.10
CA ASP A 392 43.08 28.97 -9.37
C ASP A 392 44.59 28.72 -9.10
N GLY A 393 44.95 27.54 -8.59
CA GLY A 393 46.33 27.04 -8.41
C GLY A 393 46.78 25.98 -9.43
N GLY A 394 46.00 25.69 -10.47
CA GLY A 394 46.34 24.71 -11.52
C GLY A 394 46.08 23.24 -11.18
N PHE A 395 45.43 22.94 -10.05
CA PHE A 395 45.00 21.59 -9.69
C PHE A 395 43.62 21.29 -10.30
N ALA A 396 43.55 20.24 -11.11
CA ALA A 396 42.29 19.69 -11.61
C ALA A 396 41.64 18.82 -10.53
N THR A 397 40.39 19.14 -10.16
CA THR A 397 39.54 18.28 -9.33
C THR A 397 38.46 17.67 -10.23
N GLU A 398 38.47 16.36 -10.34
CA GLU A 398 37.50 15.61 -11.14
C GLU A 398 36.34 15.14 -10.28
N SER A 399 35.12 15.36 -10.76
CA SER A 399 33.92 14.78 -10.15
C SER A 399 33.62 13.44 -10.83
N VAL A 400 33.52 12.38 -10.05
CA VAL A 400 33.24 11.02 -10.52
C VAL A 400 31.82 10.63 -10.13
N THR A 401 31.03 10.16 -11.10
CA THR A 401 29.68 9.59 -10.88
C THR A 401 29.69 8.14 -11.33
N TYR A 402 29.09 7.25 -10.55
CA TYR A 402 28.97 5.83 -10.91
C TYR A 402 27.75 5.60 -11.82
N ARG A 403 27.92 4.76 -12.83
CA ARG A 403 26.86 4.29 -13.72
C ARG A 403 26.73 2.78 -13.62
N ASP A 404 25.52 2.31 -13.39
CA ASP A 404 25.21 0.89 -13.30
C ASP A 404 25.21 0.26 -14.69
N THR A 405 25.81 -0.93 -14.80
CA THR A 405 25.90 -1.71 -16.04
C THR A 405 25.36 -3.11 -15.80
N GLY A 406 25.22 -3.93 -16.85
CA GLY A 406 24.66 -5.27 -16.77
C GLY A 406 23.16 -5.33 -17.04
N VAL A 407 22.50 -6.36 -16.49
CA VAL A 407 21.10 -6.69 -16.78
C VAL A 407 20.20 -6.19 -15.66
N GLN A 408 19.19 -5.41 -16.01
CA GLN A 408 18.13 -4.94 -15.13
C GLN A 408 16.79 -5.47 -15.62
N LEU A 409 16.00 -6.00 -14.70
CA LEU A 409 14.63 -6.44 -14.94
C LEU A 409 13.74 -5.91 -13.82
N ASN A 410 12.75 -5.11 -14.21
CA ASN A 410 11.66 -4.63 -13.39
C ASN A 410 10.35 -5.23 -13.93
N VAL A 411 9.56 -5.86 -13.07
CA VAL A 411 8.37 -6.56 -13.50
C VAL A 411 7.25 -6.50 -12.47
N ARG A 412 6.02 -6.33 -12.96
CA ARG A 412 4.79 -6.41 -12.18
C ARG A 412 3.82 -7.41 -12.80
N PRO A 413 3.67 -8.61 -12.25
CA PRO A 413 2.70 -9.58 -12.75
C PRO A 413 1.31 -9.37 -12.13
N SER A 414 0.31 -9.87 -12.85
CA SER A 414 -1.08 -9.97 -12.44
C SER A 414 -1.64 -11.31 -12.92
N VAL A 415 -2.03 -12.19 -12.01
CA VAL A 415 -2.53 -13.54 -12.30
C VAL A 415 -4.05 -13.55 -12.35
N ASN A 416 -4.62 -14.02 -13.45
CA ASN A 416 -6.06 -14.24 -13.56
C ASN A 416 -6.43 -15.67 -13.18
N ALA A 417 -7.70 -15.88 -12.80
CA ALA A 417 -8.25 -17.19 -12.41
C ALA A 417 -8.13 -18.29 -13.49
N GLY A 418 -7.83 -17.94 -14.74
CA GLY A 418 -7.63 -18.87 -15.86
C GLY A 418 -6.16 -19.20 -16.18
N GLY A 419 -5.21 -18.88 -15.29
CA GLY A 419 -3.78 -19.13 -15.51
C GLY A 419 -3.13 -18.20 -16.54
N LEU A 420 -3.80 -17.11 -16.93
CA LEU A 420 -3.26 -16.05 -17.76
C LEU A 420 -2.57 -15.01 -16.88
N VAL A 421 -1.26 -14.86 -17.07
CA VAL A 421 -0.41 -13.91 -16.35
C VAL A 421 -0.19 -12.67 -17.22
N THR A 422 -0.68 -11.53 -16.76
CA THR A 422 -0.41 -10.23 -17.39
C THR A 422 0.77 -9.58 -16.70
N MET A 423 1.80 -9.19 -17.43
CA MET A 423 3.01 -8.61 -16.86
C MET A 423 3.30 -7.26 -17.49
N GLN A 424 3.60 -6.27 -16.66
CA GLN A 424 4.30 -5.06 -17.11
C GLN A 424 5.78 -5.29 -16.89
N ILE A 425 6.57 -5.25 -17.96
CA ILE A 425 8.00 -5.57 -17.96
C ILE A 425 8.76 -4.34 -18.44
N GLU A 426 9.77 -3.97 -17.69
CA GLU A 426 10.81 -3.03 -18.07
C GLU A 426 12.15 -3.73 -17.90
N GLN A 427 12.84 -3.96 -19.01
CA GLN A 427 14.10 -4.66 -19.04
C GLN A 427 15.14 -3.79 -19.73
N SER A 428 16.33 -3.69 -19.16
CA SER A 428 17.48 -3.10 -19.82
C SER A 428 18.73 -3.96 -19.69
N VAL A 429 19.58 -3.90 -20.70
CA VAL A 429 20.92 -4.50 -20.72
C VAL A 429 21.90 -3.42 -21.13
N THR A 430 22.86 -3.13 -20.26
CA THR A 430 23.86 -2.09 -20.47
C THR A 430 25.25 -2.72 -20.49
N ASP A 431 25.89 -2.72 -21.65
CA ASP A 431 27.27 -3.18 -21.79
C ASP A 431 28.25 -2.00 -21.81
N VAL A 432 29.48 -2.25 -21.39
CA VAL A 432 30.58 -1.26 -21.43
C VAL A 432 31.47 -1.58 -22.61
N LEU A 433 31.66 -0.63 -23.51
CA LEU A 433 32.65 -0.73 -24.57
C LEU A 433 33.99 -0.14 -24.10
N PRO A 434 35.13 -0.73 -24.51
CA PRO A 434 36.45 -0.16 -24.26
C PRO A 434 36.52 1.29 -24.74
N SER A 435 37.18 2.15 -23.96
CA SER A 435 37.35 3.56 -24.33
C SER A 435 38.09 3.69 -25.67
N THR A 436 37.57 4.55 -26.54
CA THR A 436 38.25 4.92 -27.78
C THR A 436 39.39 5.89 -27.47
N ALA A 437 40.52 5.74 -28.16
CA ALA A 437 41.70 6.57 -27.93
C ALA A 437 41.34 8.07 -28.03
N GLY A 438 41.38 8.78 -26.90
CA GLY A 438 41.08 10.22 -26.80
C GLY A 438 39.88 10.59 -25.91
N SER A 439 39.10 9.64 -25.39
CA SER A 439 38.07 9.87 -24.37
C SER A 439 38.38 9.04 -23.12
N ASP A 440 38.55 9.70 -21.97
CA ASP A 440 38.80 9.03 -20.68
C ASP A 440 37.52 8.35 -20.14
N ASN A 441 36.35 8.74 -20.66
CA ASN A 441 35.07 8.14 -20.30
C ASN A 441 34.74 6.91 -21.18
N PRO A 442 34.23 5.81 -20.58
CA PRO A 442 33.76 4.64 -21.31
C PRO A 442 32.46 4.94 -22.08
N THR A 443 32.23 4.19 -23.15
CA THR A 443 30.95 4.24 -23.90
C THR A 443 30.04 3.11 -23.43
N PHE A 444 28.77 3.41 -23.18
CA PHE A 444 27.77 2.42 -22.78
C PHE A 444 26.86 2.06 -23.95
N LEU A 445 26.61 0.76 -24.14
CA LEU A 445 25.64 0.25 -25.09
C LEU A 445 24.42 -0.25 -24.32
N GLU A 446 23.35 0.54 -24.32
CA GLU A 446 22.10 0.21 -23.65
C GLU A 446 21.08 -0.37 -24.65
N ARG A 447 20.44 -1.47 -24.25
CA ARG A 447 19.31 -2.08 -24.94
C ARG A 447 18.16 -2.12 -23.94
N SER A 448 17.04 -1.45 -24.24
CA SER A 448 15.92 -1.34 -23.31
C SER A 448 14.59 -1.72 -23.98
N ILE A 449 13.74 -2.43 -23.26
CA ILE A 449 12.41 -2.88 -23.67
C ILE A 449 11.43 -2.60 -22.54
N MET A 450 10.38 -1.84 -22.84
CA MET A 450 9.23 -1.63 -21.94
C MET A 450 7.96 -2.09 -22.64
N THR A 451 7.27 -3.08 -22.06
CA THR A 451 6.06 -3.65 -22.66
C THR A 451 5.10 -4.19 -21.61
N ARG A 452 3.85 -4.41 -22.03
CA ARG A 452 2.84 -5.12 -21.24
C ARG A 452 2.33 -6.30 -22.06
N VAL A 453 2.50 -7.51 -21.55
CA VAL A 453 2.16 -8.75 -22.26
C VAL A 453 1.28 -9.64 -21.40
N ALA A 454 0.44 -10.45 -22.03
CA ALA A 454 -0.36 -11.47 -21.37
C ALA A 454 0.02 -12.84 -21.92
N VAL A 455 0.40 -13.76 -21.04
CA VAL A 455 0.95 -15.08 -21.39
C VAL A 455 0.36 -16.11 -20.44
N HIS A 456 0.08 -17.31 -20.91
CA HIS A 456 -0.31 -18.39 -20.01
C HIS A 456 0.87 -18.86 -19.17
N SER A 457 0.59 -19.32 -17.94
CA SER A 457 1.60 -19.97 -17.11
C SER A 457 2.30 -21.10 -17.87
N HIS A 458 3.62 -21.21 -17.72
CA HIS A 458 4.51 -22.15 -18.41
C HIS A 458 4.67 -21.96 -19.93
N GLN A 459 4.10 -20.90 -20.51
CA GLN A 459 4.31 -20.60 -21.92
C GLN A 459 5.33 -19.47 -22.08
N SER A 460 6.22 -19.62 -23.05
CA SER A 460 7.16 -18.58 -23.41
C SER A 460 6.55 -17.64 -24.46
N VAL A 461 6.78 -16.35 -24.29
CA VAL A 461 6.45 -15.34 -25.30
C VAL A 461 7.71 -14.59 -25.73
N VAL A 462 7.81 -14.27 -27.01
CA VAL A 462 8.83 -13.36 -27.51
C VAL A 462 8.33 -11.93 -27.27
N LEU A 463 9.02 -11.17 -26.41
CA LEU A 463 8.69 -9.77 -26.13
C LEU A 463 9.08 -8.86 -27.31
N GLY A 464 10.18 -9.22 -27.97
CA GLY A 464 10.74 -8.46 -29.07
C GLY A 464 12.08 -9.02 -29.53
N GLY A 465 12.63 -8.39 -30.56
CA GLY A 465 13.95 -8.68 -31.08
C GLY A 465 14.43 -7.59 -32.02
N LEU A 466 15.73 -7.57 -32.27
CA LEU A 466 16.37 -6.62 -33.18
C LEU A 466 17.36 -7.38 -34.06
N ILE A 467 17.24 -7.21 -35.37
CA ILE A 467 18.26 -7.64 -36.32
C ILE A 467 18.90 -6.39 -36.91
N ARG A 468 20.22 -6.26 -36.74
CA ARG A 468 21.01 -5.16 -37.27
C ARG A 468 22.11 -5.72 -38.15
N GLU A 469 22.09 -5.36 -39.42
CA GLU A 469 23.13 -5.70 -40.38
C GLU A 469 23.85 -4.43 -40.85
N ASN A 470 25.17 -4.43 -40.76
CA ASN A 470 26.04 -3.36 -41.20
C ASN A 470 27.06 -3.95 -42.17
N ALA A 471 26.89 -3.65 -43.45
CA ALA A 471 27.84 -4.01 -44.49
C ALA A 471 28.64 -2.77 -44.91
N SER A 472 29.96 -2.86 -44.91
CA SER A 472 30.87 -1.86 -45.47
C SER A 472 31.73 -2.49 -46.56
N ASN A 473 31.93 -1.75 -47.65
CA ASN A 473 32.87 -2.11 -48.71
C ASN A 473 33.71 -0.87 -49.01
N VAL A 474 35.00 -0.94 -48.70
CA VAL A 474 35.98 0.13 -48.91
C VAL A 474 36.96 -0.34 -49.97
N GLU A 475 36.97 0.36 -51.09
CA GLU A 475 37.90 0.14 -52.19
C GLU A 475 38.86 1.33 -52.26
N SER A 476 40.16 1.06 -52.17
CA SER A 476 41.21 2.08 -52.21
C SER A 476 42.29 1.67 -53.19
N GLY A 477 42.70 2.56 -54.08
CA GLY A 477 43.70 2.23 -55.10
C GLY A 477 44.07 3.39 -56.00
N VAL A 478 44.94 3.12 -56.97
CA VAL A 478 45.41 4.13 -57.93
C VAL A 478 44.24 4.59 -58.81
N PRO A 479 43.95 5.90 -58.92
CA PRO A 479 42.85 6.40 -59.74
C PRO A 479 42.89 5.85 -61.17
N PHE A 480 41.73 5.52 -61.73
CA PHE A 480 41.52 4.83 -63.02
C PHE A 480 42.02 3.38 -63.11
N LEU A 481 43.23 3.07 -62.63
CA LEU A 481 43.84 1.73 -62.73
C LEU A 481 43.14 0.67 -61.88
N HIS A 482 42.73 1.00 -60.65
CA HIS A 482 42.01 0.06 -59.78
C HIS A 482 40.61 -0.30 -60.29
N LYS A 483 40.05 0.45 -61.26
CA LYS A 483 38.72 0.23 -61.84
C LYS A 483 38.74 -0.66 -63.09
N LEU A 484 39.92 -1.04 -63.59
CA LEU A 484 40.01 -1.87 -64.78
C LEU A 484 39.45 -3.28 -64.49
N PRO A 485 38.61 -3.86 -65.38
CA PRO A 485 38.21 -5.24 -65.25
C PRO A 485 39.46 -6.13 -65.30
N VAL A 486 39.53 -7.16 -64.45
CA VAL A 486 40.64 -8.12 -64.33
C VAL A 486 41.93 -7.57 -63.72
N LEU A 487 42.40 -6.38 -64.11
CA LEU A 487 43.65 -5.80 -63.62
C LEU A 487 43.49 -4.88 -62.41
N GLY A 488 42.29 -4.40 -62.12
CA GLY A 488 41.98 -3.52 -61.00
C GLY A 488 42.49 -4.01 -59.63
N PRO A 489 42.32 -5.29 -59.26
CA PRO A 489 42.82 -5.84 -57.99
C PRO A 489 44.34 -5.76 -57.81
N LEU A 490 45.11 -5.56 -58.88
CA LEU A 490 46.57 -5.40 -58.78
C LEU A 490 46.98 -3.97 -58.40
N PHE A 491 46.09 -2.98 -58.52
CA PHE A 491 46.40 -1.56 -58.28
C PHE A 491 45.57 -0.96 -57.14
N GLY A 492 45.05 -1.81 -56.26
CA GLY A 492 44.20 -1.41 -55.15
C GLY A 492 44.08 -2.48 -54.07
N SER A 493 43.33 -2.12 -53.04
CA SER A 493 42.95 -2.94 -51.90
C SER A 493 41.44 -2.86 -51.71
N VAL A 494 40.86 -3.96 -51.30
CA VAL A 494 39.43 -4.11 -51.00
C VAL A 494 39.33 -4.55 -49.55
N ALA A 495 38.55 -3.81 -48.77
CA ALA A 495 38.19 -4.17 -47.40
C ALA A 495 36.66 -4.26 -47.32
N LYS A 496 36.17 -5.47 -47.12
CA LYS A 496 34.77 -5.77 -46.91
C LYS A 496 34.57 -6.19 -45.45
N GLU A 497 33.57 -5.61 -44.80
CA GLU A 497 33.17 -5.98 -43.45
C GLU A 497 31.65 -6.13 -43.43
N ASN A 498 31.16 -7.30 -43.03
CA ASN A 498 29.74 -7.51 -42.73
C ASN A 498 29.59 -7.85 -41.25
N ARG A 499 28.75 -7.08 -40.56
CA ARG A 499 28.46 -7.29 -39.14
C ARG A 499 26.96 -7.40 -38.95
N ARG A 500 26.51 -8.58 -38.53
CA ARG A 500 25.10 -8.89 -38.23
C ARG A 500 24.95 -9.20 -36.74
N THR A 501 24.07 -8.46 -36.06
CA THR A 501 23.71 -8.69 -34.67
C THR A 501 22.22 -9.04 -34.61
N GLU A 502 21.88 -10.14 -33.94
CA GLU A 502 20.52 -10.58 -33.68
C GLU A 502 20.29 -10.63 -32.18
N LEU A 503 19.28 -9.90 -31.71
CA LEU A 503 18.82 -9.90 -30.33
C LEU A 503 17.42 -10.48 -30.28
N LEU A 504 17.18 -11.41 -29.36
CA LEU A 504 15.87 -11.98 -29.08
C LEU A 504 15.63 -12.00 -27.57
N VAL A 505 14.46 -11.50 -27.16
CA VAL A 505 14.06 -11.48 -25.75
C VAL A 505 12.80 -12.32 -25.58
N ILE A 506 12.91 -13.33 -24.72
CA ILE A 506 11.84 -14.27 -24.39
C ILE A 506 11.52 -14.13 -22.91
N ILE A 507 10.25 -14.19 -22.54
CA ILE A 507 9.82 -14.31 -21.15
C ILE A 507 8.92 -15.52 -20.97
N THR A 508 9.12 -16.21 -19.85
CA THR A 508 8.32 -17.36 -19.43
C THR A 508 7.85 -17.12 -17.99
N PRO A 509 6.55 -16.82 -17.76
CA PRO A 509 5.99 -16.77 -16.42
C PRO A 509 5.55 -18.16 -15.95
N ARG A 510 5.68 -18.40 -14.65
CA ARG A 510 5.15 -19.58 -13.96
C ARG A 510 4.42 -19.13 -12.70
N ALA A 511 3.10 -19.24 -12.72
CA ALA A 511 2.26 -18.99 -11.56
C ALA A 511 2.33 -20.19 -10.60
N ILE A 512 2.53 -19.90 -9.32
CA ILE A 512 2.58 -20.84 -8.20
C ILE A 512 1.32 -20.62 -7.38
N TYR A 513 0.49 -21.65 -7.28
CA TYR A 513 -0.76 -21.62 -6.52
C TYR A 513 -0.61 -22.32 -5.17
N SER A 514 0.20 -23.39 -5.11
CA SER A 514 0.34 -24.22 -3.92
C SER A 514 1.79 -24.30 -3.41
N GLU A 515 1.97 -24.69 -2.15
CA GLU A 515 3.29 -25.01 -1.60
C GLU A 515 4.00 -26.13 -2.36
N GLN A 516 3.24 -27.06 -2.94
CA GLN A 516 3.81 -28.17 -3.70
C GLN A 516 4.45 -27.65 -5.00
N ASP A 517 3.78 -26.73 -5.70
CA ASP A 517 4.33 -26.07 -6.88
C ASP A 517 5.61 -25.30 -6.54
N LEU A 518 5.62 -24.63 -5.38
CA LEU A 518 6.80 -23.88 -4.91
C LEU A 518 7.99 -24.81 -4.66
N ARG A 519 7.74 -25.97 -4.04
CA ARG A 519 8.79 -26.99 -3.83
C ARG A 519 9.33 -27.50 -5.15
N GLU A 520 8.46 -27.83 -6.11
CA GLU A 520 8.87 -28.28 -7.44
C GLU A 520 9.75 -27.25 -8.15
N VAL A 521 9.34 -25.98 -8.17
CA VAL A 521 10.14 -24.87 -8.72
C VAL A 521 11.50 -24.76 -8.04
N SER A 522 11.52 -24.82 -6.70
CA SER A 522 12.75 -24.70 -5.93
C SER A 522 13.72 -25.86 -6.19
N GLU A 523 13.19 -27.09 -6.34
CA GLU A 523 13.98 -28.27 -6.67
C GLU A 523 14.52 -28.20 -8.10
N GLU A 524 13.72 -27.72 -9.04
CA GLU A 524 14.11 -27.49 -10.43
C GLU A 524 15.24 -26.46 -10.51
N MET A 525 15.08 -25.28 -9.91
CA MET A 525 16.13 -24.25 -9.86
C MET A 525 17.41 -24.78 -9.22
N ARG A 526 17.29 -25.52 -8.12
CA ARG A 526 18.43 -26.14 -7.46
C ARG A 526 19.09 -27.21 -8.33
N SER A 527 18.31 -27.93 -9.13
CA SER A 527 18.83 -28.89 -10.10
C SER A 527 19.58 -28.17 -11.23
N GLN A 528 19.05 -27.08 -11.78
CA GLN A 528 19.70 -26.32 -12.85
C GLN A 528 21.08 -25.81 -12.40
N ILE A 529 21.17 -25.26 -11.19
CA ILE A 529 22.45 -24.81 -10.60
C ILE A 529 23.46 -25.96 -10.51
N ARG A 530 23.04 -27.13 -10.02
CA ARG A 530 23.92 -28.31 -9.92
C ARG A 530 24.40 -28.82 -11.28
N HIS A 531 23.58 -28.72 -12.32
CA HIS A 531 23.97 -29.15 -13.67
C HIS A 531 24.91 -28.14 -14.34
N MET A 532 24.82 -26.85 -14.01
CA MET A 532 25.79 -25.84 -14.48
C MET A 532 27.18 -26.06 -13.89
N GLU A 533 27.28 -26.51 -12.63
CA GLU A 533 28.57 -26.77 -11.96
C GLU A 533 29.34 -27.96 -12.57
N LEU A 534 28.65 -28.89 -13.25
CA LEU A 534 29.26 -30.13 -13.75
C LEU A 534 29.91 -30.02 -15.15
N ILE A 535 29.68 -28.92 -15.88
CA ILE A 535 30.15 -28.76 -17.27
C ILE A 535 31.60 -28.22 -17.33
N ASP A 536 32.15 -27.71 -16.23
CA ASP A 536 33.44 -27.01 -16.20
C ASP A 536 34.64 -27.87 -15.73
N MET A 537 34.53 -29.20 -15.75
CA MET A 537 35.72 -30.06 -15.58
C MET A 537 36.28 -30.42 -16.94
N PRO A 538 37.41 -29.81 -17.38
CA PRO A 538 38.10 -30.27 -18.57
C PRO A 538 38.52 -31.73 -18.34
N ALA A 539 38.25 -32.60 -19.32
CA ALA A 539 38.87 -33.91 -19.36
C ALA A 539 40.39 -33.72 -19.45
N GLU A 540 41.11 -34.20 -18.43
CA GLU A 540 42.59 -34.30 -18.43
C GLU A 540 43.10 -35.22 -19.55
#